data_AF-A0A0C3NCX0-F1
#
_entry.id   AF-A0A0C3NCX0-F1
#
_cell.length_a   1.000
_cell.length_b   1.000
_cell.length_c   1.000
_cell.angle_alpha   90.00
_cell.angle_beta   90.00
_cell.angle_gamma   90.00
#
_symmetry.space_group_name_H-M   'P 1'
#
loop_
_entity.id
_entity.type
_entity.pdbx_description
1 polymer ?
#
loop_
_entity_poly.entity_id
_entity_poly.type
_entity_poly.pdbx_seq_one_letter_code
_entity_poly.pdbx_strand_id
1 'polypeptide(L)'
;MTVYYTLTFMLLASEMATFCVLVAPLPYAVRKRLFRFLSESPVVAKFAYGLKIAFIFVAVLFIDALQRMWRVTAEADIAKNNGGAIHDARAETSFAARKFYAQRNTYLTGFCLFLSLVLTRTFYILLDLIHSQEEYAKLKQDTAKTSRDQISSSEQGKQIAELKKKLGEAEAKARDYDILKKQAQQNQAEYDRLATEYNAKTGAVSDKRKD
;
A
#
# COMPACT_ATOMS: atom_id res chain seq x y z
N MET A 1 20.09 42.39 10.46
CA MET A 1 19.39 41.23 11.04
C MET A 1 20.44 40.31 11.60
N THR A 2 20.27 39.91 12.83
CA THR A 2 21.24 39.10 13.56
C THR A 2 21.37 37.70 12.94
N VAL A 3 22.61 37.23 12.79
CA VAL A 3 23.02 36.01 12.05
C VAL A 3 22.18 34.78 12.40
N TYR A 4 21.75 34.67 13.66
CA TYR A 4 20.94 33.55 14.13
C TYR A 4 19.55 33.46 13.45
N TYR A 5 18.89 34.58 13.13
CA TYR A 5 17.60 34.52 12.43
C TYR A 5 17.74 34.12 10.95
N THR A 6 18.84 34.51 10.31
CA THR A 6 19.16 34.05 8.95
C THR A 6 19.43 32.55 8.93
N LEU A 7 20.10 32.03 9.97
CA LEU A 7 20.33 30.60 10.13
C LEU A 7 19.03 29.82 10.35
N THR A 8 18.11 30.32 11.20
CA THR A 8 16.79 29.71 11.36
C THR A 8 15.95 29.76 10.07
N PHE A 9 16.10 30.81 9.27
CA PHE A 9 15.43 30.89 7.97
C PHE A 9 15.96 29.85 6.98
N MET A 10 17.28 29.67 6.88
CA MET A 10 17.87 28.61 6.06
C MET A 10 17.45 27.23 6.54
N LEU A 11 17.38 27.03 7.85
CA LEU A 11 16.89 25.79 8.44
C LEU A 11 15.44 25.53 8.02
N LEU A 12 14.54 26.50 8.23
CA LEU A 12 13.15 26.42 7.78
C LEU A 12 13.02 26.13 6.27
N ALA A 13 13.79 26.81 5.43
CA ALA A 13 13.76 26.59 3.98
C ALA A 13 14.20 25.15 3.61
N SER A 14 15.23 24.63 4.27
CA SER A 14 15.69 23.26 4.06
C SER A 14 14.69 22.21 4.58
N GLU A 15 14.03 22.48 5.71
CA GLU A 15 12.96 21.62 6.23
C GLU A 15 11.74 21.63 5.32
N MET A 16 11.33 22.80 4.78
CA MET A 16 10.24 22.90 3.80
C MET A 16 10.56 22.11 2.53
N ALA A 17 11.76 22.26 1.98
CA ALA A 17 12.18 21.51 0.79
C ALA A 17 12.16 20.00 1.06
N THR A 18 12.69 19.58 2.21
CA THR A 18 12.70 18.17 2.63
C THR A 18 11.28 17.65 2.78
N PHE A 19 10.39 18.39 3.44
CA PHE A 19 8.99 18.03 3.63
C PHE A 19 8.26 17.89 2.30
N CYS A 20 8.44 18.83 1.36
CA CYS A 20 7.87 18.75 0.02
C CYS A 20 8.33 17.48 -0.72
N VAL A 21 9.63 17.15 -0.65
CA VAL A 21 10.17 15.91 -1.26
C VAL A 21 9.57 14.66 -0.60
N LEU A 22 9.36 14.70 0.71
CA LEU A 22 8.89 13.56 1.49
C LEU A 22 7.38 13.28 1.32
N VAL A 23 6.59 14.35 1.13
CA VAL A 23 5.13 14.30 0.91
C VAL A 23 4.76 14.15 -0.56
N ALA A 24 5.66 14.51 -1.49
CA ALA A 24 5.43 14.34 -2.91
C ALA A 24 4.96 12.91 -3.22
N PRO A 25 3.92 12.74 -4.07
CA PRO A 25 3.40 11.43 -4.44
C PRO A 25 4.42 10.71 -5.32
N LEU A 26 5.40 10.07 -4.70
CA LEU A 26 6.42 9.27 -5.39
C LEU A 26 5.89 7.86 -5.64
N PRO A 27 6.13 7.29 -6.84
CA PRO A 27 5.76 5.91 -7.14
C PRO A 27 6.48 4.95 -6.17
N TYR A 28 5.77 3.88 -5.77
CA TYR A 28 6.18 2.97 -4.69
C TYR A 28 7.63 2.46 -4.81
N ALA A 29 8.08 2.13 -6.03
CA ALA A 29 9.45 1.68 -6.26
C ALA A 29 10.52 2.74 -5.94
N VAL A 30 10.25 4.00 -6.29
CA VAL A 30 11.16 5.13 -6.04
C VAL A 30 11.16 5.48 -4.55
N ARG A 31 9.98 5.51 -3.92
CA ARG A 31 9.85 5.72 -2.48
C ARG A 31 10.62 4.65 -1.70
N LYS A 32 10.43 3.37 -2.05
CA LYS A 32 11.16 2.25 -1.44
C LYS A 32 12.68 2.39 -1.62
N ARG A 33 13.16 2.79 -2.80
CA ARG A 33 14.60 2.92 -3.06
C ARG A 33 15.22 4.11 -2.30
N LEU A 34 14.54 5.26 -2.29
CA LEU A 34 14.94 6.44 -1.52
C LEU A 34 14.97 6.15 -0.03
N PHE A 35 13.93 5.50 0.50
CA PHE A 35 13.81 5.22 1.93
C PHE A 35 14.66 4.04 2.39
N ARG A 36 14.92 3.06 1.55
CA ARG A 36 15.90 2.02 1.84
C ARG A 36 17.31 2.61 1.84
N PHE A 37 17.64 3.46 0.87
CA PHE A 37 18.91 4.20 0.88
C PHE A 37 19.02 5.13 2.11
N LEU A 38 17.91 5.76 2.50
CA LEU A 38 17.86 6.52 3.75
C LEU A 38 18.06 5.59 4.95
N SER A 39 17.22 4.58 5.16
CA SER A 39 17.20 3.75 6.37
C SER A 39 18.42 2.82 6.52
N GLU A 40 19.00 2.33 5.43
CA GLU A 40 20.14 1.40 5.45
C GLU A 40 21.47 2.17 5.55
N SER A 41 21.46 3.49 5.25
CA SER A 41 22.64 4.33 5.38
C SER A 41 22.85 4.78 6.83
N PRO A 42 24.03 4.52 7.44
CA PRO A 42 24.36 5.02 8.78
C PRO A 42 24.35 6.56 8.85
N VAL A 43 24.33 7.23 7.71
CA VAL A 43 24.19 8.69 7.57
C VAL A 43 22.81 9.16 8.06
N VAL A 44 21.75 8.36 7.91
CA VAL A 44 20.40 8.77 8.28
C VAL A 44 20.11 8.62 9.75
N ALA A 45 20.68 7.61 10.41
CA ALA A 45 20.67 7.55 11.87
C ALA A 45 21.33 8.80 12.47
N LYS A 46 22.45 9.23 11.89
CA LYS A 46 23.13 10.50 12.26
C LYS A 46 22.28 11.73 11.91
N PHE A 47 21.60 11.74 10.77
CA PHE A 47 20.70 12.83 10.37
C PHE A 47 19.49 12.94 11.30
N ALA A 48 18.84 11.83 11.65
CA ALA A 48 17.73 11.81 12.60
C ALA A 48 18.17 12.31 13.98
N TYR A 49 19.38 11.95 14.41
CA TYR A 49 19.97 12.48 15.64
C TYR A 49 20.27 13.98 15.53
N GLY A 50 20.82 14.42 14.39
CA GLY A 50 21.04 15.83 14.08
C GLY A 50 19.75 16.64 14.04
N LEU A 51 18.65 16.07 13.53
CA LEU A 51 17.33 16.68 13.47
C LEU A 51 16.73 16.82 14.87
N LYS A 52 16.94 15.84 15.75
CA LYS A 52 16.57 15.95 17.18
C LYS A 52 17.36 17.05 17.91
N ILE A 53 18.66 17.15 17.65
CA ILE A 53 19.51 18.20 18.23
C ILE A 53 19.07 19.58 17.69
N ALA A 54 18.84 19.68 16.38
CA ALA A 54 18.34 20.90 15.75
C ALA A 54 16.97 21.32 16.31
N PHE A 55 16.08 20.36 16.58
CA PHE A 55 14.79 20.61 17.21
C PHE A 55 14.95 21.26 18.60
N ILE A 56 15.83 20.72 19.45
CA ILE A 56 16.10 21.30 20.78
C ILE A 56 16.65 22.73 20.62
N PHE A 57 17.56 22.94 19.68
CA PHE A 57 18.15 24.25 19.41
C PHE A 57 17.10 25.27 18.94
N VAL A 58 16.24 24.89 18.00
CA VAL A 58 15.13 25.72 17.51
C VAL A 58 14.12 25.99 18.62
N ALA A 59 13.83 25.01 19.49
CA ALA A 59 12.96 25.20 20.65
C ALA A 59 13.52 26.22 21.65
N VAL A 60 14.83 26.18 21.94
CA VAL A 60 15.49 27.18 22.79
C VAL A 60 15.43 28.56 22.13
N LEU A 61 15.71 28.67 20.84
CA LEU A 61 15.61 29.93 20.10
C LEU A 61 14.18 30.47 20.03
N PHE A 62 13.19 29.59 19.98
CA PHE A 62 11.78 29.96 20.03
C PHE A 62 11.40 30.53 21.40
N ILE A 63 11.85 29.91 22.50
CA ILE A 63 11.64 30.42 23.85
C ILE A 63 12.34 31.78 24.02
N ASP A 64 13.58 31.95 23.56
CA ASP A 64 14.28 33.25 23.56
C ASP A 64 13.50 34.31 22.77
N ALA A 65 13.04 33.97 21.57
CA ALA A 65 12.25 34.87 20.74
C ALA A 65 10.91 35.25 21.39
N LEU A 66 10.23 34.30 22.04
CA LEU A 66 9.02 34.56 22.82
C LEU A 66 9.28 35.49 24.00
N GLN A 67 10.30 35.21 24.81
CA GLN A 67 10.67 36.05 25.94
C GLN A 67 11.00 37.48 25.48
N ARG A 68 11.78 37.62 24.41
CA ARG A 68 12.11 38.92 23.82
C ARG A 68 10.87 39.63 23.28
N MET A 69 9.96 38.91 22.60
CA MET A 69 8.72 39.48 22.08
C MET A 69 7.82 39.97 23.22
N TRP A 70 7.66 39.20 24.29
CA TRP A 70 6.90 39.60 25.46
C TRP A 70 7.52 40.82 26.14
N ARG A 71 8.85 40.85 26.30
CA ARG A 71 9.56 41.99 26.87
C ARG A 71 9.35 43.27 26.05
N VAL A 72 9.56 43.20 24.74
CA VAL A 72 9.38 44.34 23.82
C VAL A 72 7.93 44.78 23.75
N THR A 73 6.97 43.85 23.86
CA THR A 73 5.54 44.19 23.88
C THR A 73 5.17 44.89 25.17
N ALA A 74 5.64 44.41 26.33
CA ALA A 74 5.42 45.04 27.63
C ALA A 74 6.07 46.42 27.71
N GLU A 75 7.31 46.58 27.22
CA GLU A 75 8.00 47.88 27.12
C GLU A 75 7.18 48.88 26.25
N ALA A 76 6.62 48.40 25.13
CA ALA A 76 5.79 49.23 24.26
C ALA A 76 4.43 49.61 24.89
N ASP A 77 3.80 48.70 25.64
CA ASP A 77 2.51 48.96 26.29
C ASP A 77 2.65 49.88 27.51
N ILE A 78 3.74 49.76 28.28
CA ILE A 78 4.06 50.68 29.39
C ILE A 78 4.36 52.09 28.85
N ALA A 79 5.13 52.19 27.77
CA ALA A 79 5.41 53.48 27.13
C ALA A 79 4.14 54.17 26.60
N LYS A 80 3.14 53.39 26.17
CA LYS A 80 1.83 53.88 25.74
C LYS A 80 0.93 54.29 26.91
N ASN A 81 0.97 53.57 28.03
CA ASN A 81 0.11 53.82 29.20
C ASN A 81 0.64 54.88 30.17
N ASN A 82 1.96 55.09 30.27
CA ASN A 82 2.55 56.01 31.26
C ASN A 82 2.42 57.50 30.91
N GLY A 83 1.79 57.89 29.80
CA GLY A 83 1.41 59.29 29.49
C GLY A 83 2.55 60.33 29.45
N GLY A 84 3.79 59.92 29.69
CA GLY A 84 4.94 60.80 29.88
C GLY A 84 5.79 60.85 28.61
N ALA A 85 5.62 61.93 27.85
CA ALA A 85 6.61 62.43 26.90
C ALA A 85 7.02 61.50 25.74
N ILE A 86 6.06 60.98 24.98
CA ILE A 86 6.32 60.69 23.56
C ILE A 86 5.74 61.82 22.72
N HIS A 87 6.42 62.95 22.73
CA HIS A 87 6.17 64.04 21.77
C HIS A 87 7.03 63.89 20.50
N ASP A 88 7.85 62.83 20.41
CA ASP A 88 8.71 62.53 19.27
C ASP A 88 8.16 61.35 18.48
N ALA A 89 7.56 61.65 17.32
CA ALA A 89 7.09 60.64 16.36
C ALA A 89 8.18 59.61 16.00
N ARG A 90 9.47 59.97 16.12
CA ARG A 90 10.58 59.06 15.86
C ARG A 90 10.69 57.95 16.91
N ALA A 91 10.38 58.25 18.18
CA ALA A 91 10.39 57.26 19.25
C ALA A 91 9.27 56.23 19.06
N GLU A 92 8.04 56.66 18.77
CA GLU A 92 6.92 55.75 18.46
C GLU A 92 7.23 54.84 17.27
N THR A 93 7.78 55.42 16.20
CA THR A 93 8.15 54.67 15.00
C THR A 93 9.22 53.61 15.31
N SER A 94 10.17 53.93 16.20
CA SER A 94 11.22 53.00 16.62
C SER A 94 10.71 51.84 17.48
N PHE A 95 9.74 52.09 18.37
CA PHE A 95 9.11 51.04 19.19
C PHE A 95 8.21 50.13 18.35
N ALA A 96 7.41 50.71 17.47
CA ALA A 96 6.59 49.96 16.52
C ALA A 96 7.48 49.03 15.67
N ALA A 97 8.58 49.54 15.12
CA ALA A 97 9.53 48.73 14.35
C ALA A 97 10.11 47.56 15.17
N ARG A 98 10.54 47.80 16.41
CA ARG A 98 11.05 46.73 17.30
C ARG A 98 10.00 45.65 17.58
N LYS A 99 8.74 46.03 17.78
CA LYS A 99 7.62 45.10 17.98
C LYS A 99 7.39 44.22 16.74
N PHE A 100 7.36 44.81 15.53
CA PHE A 100 7.23 44.06 14.28
C PHE A 100 8.39 43.09 14.06
N TYR A 101 9.63 43.51 14.37
CA TYR A 101 10.79 42.63 14.26
C TYR A 101 10.72 41.46 15.25
N ALA A 102 10.33 41.70 16.50
CA ALA A 102 10.19 40.64 17.48
C ALA A 102 9.08 39.65 17.08
N GLN A 103 7.92 40.14 16.64
CA GLN A 103 6.80 39.30 16.18
C GLN A 103 7.19 38.41 15.00
N ARG A 104 7.77 38.99 13.93
CA ARG A 104 8.19 38.22 12.75
C ARG A 104 9.18 37.13 13.12
N ASN A 105 10.13 37.44 14.00
CA ASN A 105 11.16 36.51 14.40
C ASN A 105 10.60 35.36 15.27
N THR A 106 9.62 35.64 16.13
CA THR A 106 8.88 34.60 16.87
C THR A 106 8.05 33.72 15.94
N TYR A 107 7.41 34.29 14.92
CA TYR A 107 6.69 33.48 13.92
C TYR A 107 7.65 32.62 13.11
N LEU A 108 8.80 33.16 12.70
CA LEU A 108 9.81 32.43 11.96
C LEU A 108 10.31 31.19 12.74
N THR A 109 10.67 31.37 14.01
CA THR A 109 11.14 30.26 14.86
C THR A 109 10.01 29.31 15.23
N GLY A 110 8.78 29.81 15.38
CA GLY A 110 7.59 28.99 15.66
C GLY A 110 7.21 28.10 14.47
N PHE A 111 7.22 28.62 13.24
CA PHE A 111 6.96 27.82 12.04
C PHE A 111 8.04 26.77 11.82
N CYS A 112 9.30 27.11 12.09
CA CYS A 112 10.40 26.15 12.03
C CYS A 112 10.17 24.99 13.00
N LEU A 113 9.89 25.28 14.27
CA LEU A 113 9.60 24.26 15.29
C LEU A 113 8.42 23.36 14.89
N PHE A 114 7.33 23.98 14.42
CA PHE A 114 6.16 23.24 13.95
C PHE A 114 6.51 22.30 12.78
N LEU A 115 7.25 22.80 11.80
CA LEU A 115 7.62 22.03 10.62
C LEU A 115 8.61 20.92 10.97
N SER A 116 9.55 21.13 11.88
CA SER A 116 10.43 20.08 12.43
C SER A 116 9.64 18.92 13.03
N LEU A 117 8.58 19.23 13.80
CA LEU A 117 7.73 18.23 14.45
C LEU A 117 6.95 17.42 13.40
N VAL A 118 6.29 18.12 12.48
CA VAL A 118 5.53 17.49 11.39
C VAL A 118 6.45 16.61 10.54
N LEU A 119 7.63 17.10 10.15
CA LEU A 119 8.61 16.35 9.37
C LEU A 119 9.04 15.07 10.10
N THR A 120 9.34 15.16 11.39
CA THR A 120 9.69 14.00 12.22
C THR A 120 8.56 12.97 12.23
N ARG A 121 7.32 13.41 12.47
CA ARG A 121 6.14 12.51 12.48
C ARG A 121 5.90 11.88 11.11
N THR A 122 5.97 12.66 10.03
CA THR A 122 5.78 12.16 8.67
C THR A 122 6.86 11.16 8.30
N PHE A 123 8.12 11.38 8.70
CA PHE A 123 9.22 10.44 8.46
C PHE A 123 8.94 9.06 9.08
N TYR A 124 8.51 9.01 10.34
CA TYR A 124 8.19 7.74 11.00
C TYR A 124 6.97 7.04 10.40
N ILE A 125 5.89 7.77 10.13
CA ILE A 125 4.70 7.21 9.45
C ILE A 125 5.10 6.59 8.11
N LEU A 126 6.02 7.23 7.39
CA LEU A 126 6.46 6.76 6.09
C LEU A 126 7.29 5.48 6.20
N LEU A 127 8.17 5.38 7.19
CA LEU A 127 8.89 4.13 7.49
C LEU A 127 7.92 3.00 7.84
N ASP A 128 6.96 3.24 8.73
CA ASP A 128 5.96 2.25 9.12
C ASP A 128 5.13 1.78 7.92
N LEU A 129 4.73 2.71 7.05
CA LEU A 129 4.01 2.39 5.82
C LEU A 129 4.83 1.48 4.90
N ILE A 130 6.13 1.73 4.75
CA ILE A 130 7.01 0.89 3.93
C ILE A 130 7.17 -0.49 4.54
N HIS A 131 7.46 -0.59 5.84
CA HIS A 131 7.57 -1.88 6.53
C HIS A 131 6.30 -2.69 6.40
N SER A 132 5.13 -2.07 6.63
CA SER A 132 3.83 -2.72 6.43
C SER A 132 3.68 -3.21 4.98
N GLN A 133 3.99 -2.38 3.99
CA GLN A 133 3.92 -2.78 2.58
C GLN A 133 4.88 -3.94 2.24
N GLU A 134 6.06 -4.01 2.87
CA GLU A 134 6.99 -5.14 2.69
C GLU A 134 6.47 -6.43 3.32
N GLU A 135 5.88 -6.37 4.51
CA GLU A 135 5.23 -7.51 5.15
C GLU A 135 4.07 -8.01 4.30
N TYR A 136 3.20 -7.10 3.83
CA TYR A 136 2.11 -7.45 2.91
C TYR A 136 2.61 -8.10 1.62
N ALA A 137 3.71 -7.60 1.04
CA ALA A 137 4.30 -8.20 -0.16
C ALA A 137 4.86 -9.60 0.10
N LYS A 138 5.53 -9.81 1.24
CA LYS A 138 6.02 -11.13 1.67
C LYS A 138 4.87 -12.10 1.90
N LEU A 139 3.86 -11.70 2.68
CA LEU A 139 2.65 -12.49 2.94
C LEU A 139 1.93 -12.88 1.64
N LYS A 140 1.81 -11.96 0.68
CA LYS A 140 1.21 -12.25 -0.63
C LYS A 140 2.06 -13.25 -1.42
N GLN A 141 3.39 -13.11 -1.39
CA GLN A 141 4.28 -14.04 -2.07
C GLN A 141 4.26 -15.43 -1.43
N ASP A 142 4.26 -15.51 -0.10
CA ASP A 142 4.20 -16.78 0.64
C ASP A 142 2.83 -17.44 0.47
N THR A 143 1.74 -16.67 0.48
CA THR A 143 0.41 -17.18 0.11
C THR A 143 0.41 -17.72 -1.33
N ALA A 144 0.97 -16.98 -2.29
CA ALA A 144 1.06 -17.43 -3.67
C ALA A 144 1.91 -18.68 -3.84
N LYS A 145 3.02 -18.81 -3.10
CA LYS A 145 3.85 -20.02 -3.07
C LYS A 145 3.09 -21.20 -2.44
N THR A 146 2.45 -21.01 -1.29
CA THR A 146 1.65 -22.05 -0.62
C THR A 146 0.48 -22.51 -1.48
N SER A 147 -0.23 -21.60 -2.16
CA SER A 147 -1.27 -21.97 -3.11
C SER A 147 -0.69 -22.71 -4.33
N ARG A 148 0.49 -22.32 -4.82
CA ARG A 148 1.16 -23.01 -5.93
C ARG A 148 1.66 -24.40 -5.51
N ASP A 149 2.18 -24.54 -4.30
CA ASP A 149 2.64 -25.81 -3.71
C ASP A 149 1.48 -26.73 -3.35
N GLN A 150 0.33 -26.19 -2.93
CA GLN A 150 -0.92 -26.97 -2.78
C GLN A 150 -1.44 -27.46 -4.14
N ILE A 151 -1.38 -26.64 -5.19
CA ILE A 151 -1.78 -27.02 -6.55
C ILE A 151 -0.78 -27.98 -7.19
N SER A 152 0.52 -27.85 -6.91
CA SER A 152 1.57 -28.76 -7.38
C SER A 152 1.81 -29.95 -6.46
N SER A 153 1.06 -30.05 -5.36
CA SER A 153 1.11 -31.23 -4.50
C SER A 153 0.75 -32.43 -5.37
N SER A 154 1.68 -33.39 -5.42
CA SER A 154 1.62 -34.55 -6.32
C SER A 154 0.32 -35.36 -6.22
N GLU A 155 -0.47 -35.15 -5.16
CA GLU A 155 -1.78 -35.75 -4.93
C GLU A 155 -2.85 -35.29 -5.91
N GLN A 156 -3.01 -33.99 -6.17
CA GLN A 156 -4.01 -33.54 -7.15
C GLN A 156 -3.63 -33.95 -8.58
N GLY A 157 -2.35 -33.90 -8.93
CA GLY A 157 -1.86 -34.39 -10.23
C GLY A 157 -2.10 -35.89 -10.42
N LYS A 158 -1.87 -36.70 -9.38
CA LYS A 158 -2.16 -38.15 -9.39
C LYS A 158 -3.67 -38.43 -9.46
N GLN A 159 -4.48 -37.71 -8.69
CA GLN A 159 -5.94 -37.84 -8.72
C GLN A 159 -6.51 -37.45 -10.08
N ILE A 160 -6.02 -36.38 -10.71
CA ILE A 160 -6.44 -35.97 -12.06
C ILE A 160 -6.03 -37.02 -13.11
N ALA A 161 -4.84 -37.60 -13.01
CA ALA A 161 -4.39 -38.66 -13.91
C ALA A 161 -5.21 -39.94 -13.74
N GLU A 162 -5.50 -40.34 -12.49
CA GLU A 162 -6.35 -41.51 -12.19
C GLU A 162 -7.80 -41.30 -12.63
N LEU A 163 -8.36 -40.12 -12.40
CA LEU A 163 -9.70 -39.75 -12.87
C LEU A 163 -9.79 -39.76 -14.39
N LYS A 164 -8.79 -39.23 -15.11
CA LYS A 164 -8.73 -39.31 -16.57
C LYS A 164 -8.67 -40.75 -17.08
N LYS A 165 -7.90 -41.62 -16.41
CA LYS A 165 -7.83 -43.05 -16.76
C LYS A 165 -9.18 -43.74 -16.56
N LYS A 166 -9.83 -43.52 -15.41
CA LYS A 166 -11.17 -44.05 -15.11
C LYS A 166 -12.22 -43.55 -16.11
N LEU A 167 -12.14 -42.29 -16.52
CA LEU A 167 -13.07 -41.70 -17.49
C LEU A 167 -12.88 -42.33 -18.88
N GLY A 168 -11.65 -42.54 -19.33
CA GLY A 168 -11.36 -43.26 -20.58
C GLY A 168 -11.80 -44.73 -20.57
N GLU A 169 -11.64 -45.42 -19.44
CA GLU A 169 -12.14 -46.80 -19.25
C GLU A 169 -13.68 -46.85 -19.28
N ALA A 170 -14.36 -45.87 -18.67
CA ALA A 170 -15.81 -45.78 -18.71
C ALA A 170 -16.34 -45.49 -20.12
N GLU A 171 -15.68 -44.59 -20.87
CA GLU A 171 -16.02 -44.31 -22.27
C GLU A 171 -15.77 -45.51 -23.20
N ALA A 172 -14.71 -46.29 -22.97
CA ALA A 172 -14.47 -47.53 -23.70
C ALA A 172 -15.59 -48.56 -23.43
N LYS A 173 -15.97 -48.77 -22.17
CA LYS A 173 -17.08 -49.66 -21.80
C LYS A 173 -18.42 -49.21 -22.38
N ALA A 174 -18.67 -47.89 -22.43
CA ALA A 174 -19.88 -47.36 -23.06
C ALA A 174 -19.92 -47.66 -24.56
N ARG A 175 -18.79 -47.52 -25.27
CA ARG A 175 -18.67 -47.88 -26.69
C ARG A 175 -18.87 -49.37 -26.91
N ASP A 176 -18.27 -50.22 -26.08
CA ASP A 176 -18.44 -51.66 -26.17
C ASP A 176 -19.90 -52.06 -25.92
N TYR A 177 -20.58 -51.41 -24.97
CA TYR A 177 -22.00 -51.62 -24.71
C TYR A 177 -22.88 -51.24 -25.91
N ASP A 178 -22.60 -50.11 -26.56
CA ASP A 178 -23.31 -49.69 -27.77
C ASP A 178 -23.07 -50.64 -28.95
N ILE A 179 -21.85 -51.16 -29.10
CA ILE A 179 -21.52 -52.18 -30.12
C ILE A 179 -22.29 -53.47 -29.83
N LEU A 180 -22.28 -53.93 -28.57
CA LEU A 180 -22.94 -55.17 -28.17
C LEU A 180 -24.46 -55.07 -28.32
N LYS A 181 -25.03 -53.90 -28.04
CA LYS A 181 -26.44 -53.60 -28.29
C LYS A 181 -26.78 -53.66 -29.79
N LYS A 182 -25.95 -53.09 -30.66
CA LYS A 182 -26.13 -53.19 -32.12
C LYS A 182 -26.01 -54.64 -32.61
N GLN A 183 -25.02 -55.40 -32.12
CA GLN A 183 -24.85 -56.81 -32.46
C GLN A 183 -26.04 -57.66 -31.99
N ALA A 184 -26.54 -57.43 -30.77
CA ALA A 184 -27.73 -58.12 -30.28
C ALA A 184 -28.98 -57.83 -31.13
N GLN A 185 -29.18 -56.57 -31.54
CA GLN A 185 -30.28 -56.18 -32.44
C GLN A 185 -30.16 -56.82 -33.83
N GLN A 186 -28.94 -56.86 -34.40
CA GLN A 186 -28.69 -57.52 -35.67
C GLN A 186 -28.92 -59.03 -35.59
N ASN A 187 -28.42 -59.68 -34.54
CA ASN A 187 -28.64 -61.10 -34.31
C ASN A 187 -30.13 -61.42 -34.14
N GLN A 188 -30.86 -60.62 -33.35
CA GLN A 188 -32.30 -60.79 -33.17
C GLN A 188 -33.05 -60.68 -34.51
N ALA A 189 -32.72 -59.69 -35.34
CA ALA A 189 -33.33 -59.54 -36.67
C ALA A 189 -33.03 -60.74 -37.59
N GLU A 190 -31.81 -61.30 -37.54
CA GLU A 190 -31.47 -62.51 -38.29
C GLU A 190 -32.20 -63.75 -37.75
N TYR A 191 -32.35 -63.91 -36.44
CA TYR A 191 -33.17 -64.98 -35.87
C TYR A 191 -34.64 -64.88 -36.31
N ASP A 192 -35.22 -63.67 -36.28
CA ASP A 192 -36.59 -63.44 -36.73
C ASP A 192 -36.76 -63.75 -38.23
N ARG A 193 -35.76 -63.39 -39.04
CA ARG A 193 -35.70 -63.71 -40.47
C ARG A 193 -35.60 -65.23 -40.71
N LEU A 194 -34.66 -65.91 -40.05
CA LEU A 194 -34.49 -67.37 -40.16
C LEU A 194 -35.74 -68.10 -39.68
N ALA A 195 -36.38 -67.65 -38.60
CA ALA A 195 -37.64 -68.20 -38.13
C ALA A 195 -38.75 -68.03 -39.18
N THR A 196 -38.82 -66.87 -39.82
CA THR A 196 -39.77 -66.61 -40.92
C THR A 196 -39.50 -67.52 -42.12
N GLU A 197 -38.24 -67.65 -42.55
CA GLU A 197 -37.84 -68.54 -43.65
C GLU A 197 -38.06 -70.02 -43.32
N TYR A 198 -37.81 -70.44 -42.08
CA TYR A 198 -38.05 -71.80 -41.61
C TYR A 198 -39.55 -72.12 -41.59
N ASN A 199 -40.37 -71.23 -41.04
CA ASN A 199 -41.83 -71.37 -41.03
C ASN A 199 -42.40 -71.43 -42.46
N ALA A 200 -41.85 -70.64 -43.39
CA ALA A 200 -42.23 -70.68 -44.80
C ALA A 200 -41.86 -72.01 -45.49
N LYS A 201 -40.71 -72.62 -45.16
CA LYS A 201 -40.24 -73.88 -45.76
C LYS A 201 -40.86 -75.13 -45.14
N THR A 202 -41.18 -75.12 -43.84
CA THR A 202 -41.75 -76.28 -43.11
C THR A 202 -43.28 -76.31 -43.12
N GLY A 203 -43.94 -75.32 -43.73
CA GLY A 203 -45.40 -75.29 -43.87
C GLY A 203 -46.15 -75.02 -42.57
N ALA A 204 -45.45 -74.69 -41.48
CA ALA A 204 -46.05 -74.35 -40.18
C ALA A 204 -46.54 -72.88 -40.14
N VAL A 205 -47.21 -72.43 -41.20
CA VAL A 205 -47.89 -71.13 -41.23
C VAL A 205 -49.24 -71.31 -40.51
N SER A 206 -49.27 -71.05 -39.20
CA SER A 206 -50.54 -70.88 -38.48
C SER A 206 -51.17 -69.57 -38.95
N ASP A 207 -52.16 -69.70 -39.84
CA ASP A 207 -53.01 -68.60 -40.26
C ASP A 207 -54.08 -68.38 -39.18
N LYS A 208 -53.81 -67.48 -38.22
CA LYS A 208 -54.76 -67.12 -37.15
C LYS A 208 -56.08 -66.51 -37.66
N ARG A 209 -56.28 -66.41 -38.97
CA ARG A 209 -57.57 -66.05 -39.58
C ARG A 209 -58.42 -67.28 -39.95
N LYS A 210 -57.90 -68.50 -39.76
CA LYS A 210 -58.57 -69.77 -40.08
C LYS A 210 -58.62 -70.80 -38.93
N ASP A 211 -58.09 -70.49 -37.74
CA ASP A 211 -58.33 -71.24 -36.49
C ASP A 211 -59.30 -70.47 -35.57
#